data_AF-A0A6U6QCA0-F1
#
_entry.id   AF-A0A6U6QCA0-F1
#
_cell.length_a   1.000
_cell.length_b   1.000
_cell.length_c   1.000
_cell.angle_alpha   90.00
_cell.angle_beta   90.00
_cell.angle_gamma   90.00
#
_symmetry.space_group_name_H-M   'P 1'
#
loop_
_entity.id
_entity.type
_entity.pdbx_description
1 polymer ?
#
loop_
_entity_poly.entity_id
_entity_poly.type
_entity_poly.pdbx_seq_one_letter_code
_entity_poly.pdbx_strand_id
1 'polypeptide(L)'
;CELFHRQAPTFSPPFNGGEIINVEHPDEVAYCRCRLRADLLESRRDRGIYVEVEVMANADNLSLAVVDFEGGGRSSVTFSPETGAVLRERKVRESPRAIEGTYIHLLPAAPPGRRFEGTMGLYLHGGHLAFFRRWSSAGLDGGAPEGSPGGGATTSTPGQWETTGFCTDLRWAQGPRLSMCLAFRDDGAYHVRVARVDRKPPALPPHSREAYEEDKWSLLYGDDDHPLAI
;
A
#
# COMPACT_ATOMS: atom_id res chain seq x y z
N CYS A 1 -14.60 21.39 -3.54
CA CYS A 1 -14.89 20.24 -2.65
C CYS A 1 -13.88 20.24 -1.50
N GLU A 2 -13.89 21.27 -0.66
CA GLU A 2 -12.84 21.49 0.36
C GLU A 2 -12.87 20.47 1.49
N LEU A 3 -14.06 19.98 1.86
CA LEU A 3 -14.23 18.96 2.90
C LEU A 3 -13.58 17.63 2.51
N PHE A 4 -13.61 17.26 1.22
CA PHE A 4 -12.95 16.05 0.74
C PHE A 4 -11.44 16.14 0.92
N HIS A 5 -10.82 17.26 0.54
CA HIS A 5 -9.38 17.45 0.73
C HIS A 5 -8.95 17.51 2.21
N ARG A 6 -9.83 17.94 3.12
CA ARG A 6 -9.54 17.97 4.56
C ARG A 6 -9.73 16.62 5.26
N GLN A 7 -10.73 15.84 4.88
CA GLN A 7 -11.05 14.57 5.53
C GLN A 7 -10.40 13.36 4.86
N ALA A 8 -10.16 13.41 3.55
CA ALA A 8 -9.51 12.31 2.84
C ALA A 8 -8.15 11.90 3.42
N PRO A 9 -7.27 12.83 3.85
CA PRO A 9 -5.97 12.46 4.38
C PRO A 9 -6.03 12.08 5.88
N THR A 10 -7.12 11.45 6.34
CA THR A 10 -7.26 11.07 7.75
C THR A 10 -7.59 9.59 7.93
N PHE A 11 -7.13 9.03 9.04
CA PHE A 11 -7.39 7.67 9.48
C PHE A 11 -8.65 7.58 10.34
N SER A 12 -9.26 6.41 10.30
CA SER A 12 -10.41 6.04 11.13
C SER A 12 -9.93 5.69 12.55
N PRO A 13 -10.85 5.55 13.53
CA PRO A 13 -10.50 4.93 14.80
C PRO A 13 -9.84 3.55 14.60
N PRO A 14 -8.90 3.14 15.49
CA PRO A 14 -8.49 3.84 16.71
C PRO A 14 -7.52 5.00 16.50
N PHE A 15 -6.73 4.98 15.41
CA PHE A 15 -5.65 5.95 15.16
C PHE A 15 -6.14 7.41 15.14
N ASN A 16 -7.18 7.71 14.36
CA ASN A 16 -7.75 9.06 14.17
C ASN A 16 -6.74 10.13 13.66
N GLY A 17 -7.24 11.14 12.96
CA GLY A 17 -6.40 12.26 12.51
C GLY A 17 -5.57 11.94 11.26
N GLY A 18 -4.59 12.80 10.93
CA GLY A 18 -3.85 12.74 9.66
C GLY A 18 -2.53 11.98 9.70
N GLU A 19 -2.04 11.65 10.89
CA GLU A 19 -0.71 11.10 11.10
C GLU A 19 -0.78 10.00 12.16
N ILE A 20 0.06 8.98 12.02
CA ILE A 20 0.23 7.89 12.99
C ILE A 20 1.69 7.91 13.42
N ILE A 21 1.89 8.16 14.71
CA ILE A 21 3.22 8.28 15.33
C ILE A 21 3.61 7.07 16.17
N ASN A 22 2.65 6.21 16.51
CA ASN A 22 2.87 5.03 17.32
C ASN A 22 1.79 3.99 17.00
N VAL A 23 2.17 2.73 17.06
CA VAL A 23 1.30 1.55 16.96
C VAL A 23 1.46 0.80 18.27
N GLU A 24 0.36 0.51 18.96
CA GLU A 24 0.41 -0.05 20.32
C GLU A 24 0.46 -1.58 20.33
N HIS A 25 -0.07 -2.20 19.28
CA HIS A 25 -0.17 -3.65 19.18
C HIS A 25 0.35 -4.14 17.82
N PRO A 26 0.99 -5.31 17.76
CA PRO A 26 1.34 -5.93 16.49
C PRO A 26 0.08 -6.22 15.66
N ASP A 27 0.26 -6.34 14.35
CA ASP A 27 -0.80 -6.66 13.38
C ASP A 27 -1.97 -5.64 13.31
N GLU A 28 -1.80 -4.42 13.83
CA GLU A 28 -2.81 -3.37 13.72
C GLU A 28 -3.01 -2.87 12.28
N VAL A 29 -4.26 -2.49 11.95
CA VAL A 29 -4.62 -1.97 10.63
C VAL A 29 -5.26 -0.59 10.75
N ALA A 30 -4.62 0.43 10.16
CA ALA A 30 -5.15 1.78 10.08
C ALA A 30 -5.92 1.99 8.76
N TYR A 31 -7.24 2.09 8.86
CA TYR A 31 -8.10 2.41 7.71
C TYR A 31 -8.15 3.90 7.43
N CYS A 32 -8.00 4.29 6.17
CA CYS A 32 -8.32 5.65 5.75
C CYS A 32 -9.82 5.90 5.88
N ARG A 33 -10.22 7.11 6.30
CA ARG A 33 -11.63 7.49 6.42
C ARG A 33 -12.33 7.59 5.07
N CYS A 34 -11.59 7.93 4.01
CA CYS A 34 -12.16 7.95 2.67
C CYS A 34 -12.28 6.53 2.09
N ARG A 35 -13.41 6.27 1.44
CA ARG A 35 -13.62 5.07 0.62
C ARG A 35 -13.52 5.42 -0.86
N LEU A 36 -12.91 4.54 -1.64
CA LEU A 36 -12.76 4.67 -3.07
C LEU A 36 -13.97 4.02 -3.75
N ARG A 37 -14.67 4.75 -4.62
CA ARG A 37 -15.84 4.25 -5.37
C ARG A 37 -15.38 3.53 -6.64
N ALA A 38 -15.13 2.23 -6.51
CA ALA A 38 -14.66 1.36 -7.60
C ALA A 38 -15.61 1.39 -8.80
N ASP A 39 -16.93 1.32 -8.54
CA ASP A 39 -17.99 1.39 -9.55
C ASP A 39 -17.94 2.68 -10.39
N LEU A 40 -17.65 3.82 -9.75
CA LEU A 40 -17.52 5.10 -10.44
C LEU A 40 -16.19 5.21 -11.21
N LEU A 41 -15.12 4.61 -10.71
CA LEU A 41 -13.80 4.63 -11.36
C LEU A 41 -13.75 3.67 -12.56
N GLU A 42 -14.46 2.56 -12.52
CA GLU A 42 -14.59 1.62 -13.63
C GLU A 42 -15.40 2.22 -14.78
N SER A 43 -16.52 2.89 -14.47
CA SER A 43 -17.36 3.54 -15.47
C SER A 43 -16.74 4.81 -16.09
N ARG A 44 -15.75 5.43 -15.42
CA ARG A 44 -15.09 6.67 -15.87
C ARG A 44 -13.61 6.46 -16.15
N ARG A 45 -13.32 5.82 -17.29
CA ARG A 45 -11.95 5.54 -17.75
C ARG A 45 -11.09 6.78 -18.01
N ASP A 46 -11.69 7.97 -18.10
CA ASP A 46 -10.97 9.24 -18.21
C ASP A 46 -10.43 9.77 -16.86
N ARG A 47 -10.76 9.09 -15.75
CA ARG A 47 -10.44 9.56 -14.39
C ARG A 47 -9.67 8.50 -13.62
N GLY A 48 -8.70 8.97 -12.84
CA GLY A 48 -8.02 8.17 -11.83
C GLY A 48 -8.07 8.85 -10.47
N ILE A 49 -7.77 8.07 -9.44
CA ILE A 49 -7.48 8.57 -8.10
C ILE A 49 -6.12 8.05 -7.66
N TYR A 50 -5.30 8.96 -7.18
CA TYR A 50 -3.97 8.69 -6.67
C TYR A 50 -3.88 9.14 -5.21
N VAL A 51 -3.32 8.30 -4.35
CA VAL A 51 -3.10 8.61 -2.94
C VAL A 51 -1.65 8.34 -2.59
N GLU A 52 -0.98 9.31 -1.97
CA GLU A 52 0.38 9.19 -1.45
C GLU A 52 0.36 9.07 0.07
N VAL A 53 1.15 8.13 0.58
CA VAL A 53 1.46 7.96 2.00
C VAL A 53 2.95 8.21 2.18
N GLU A 54 3.28 9.13 3.08
CA GLU A 54 4.65 9.41 3.48
C GLU A 54 4.97 8.60 4.74
N VAL A 55 6.16 7.99 4.74
CA VAL A 55 6.69 7.12 5.79
C VAL A 55 8.02 7.70 6.22
N MET A 56 8.01 8.46 7.31
CA MET A 56 9.17 9.18 7.85
C MET A 56 9.92 8.36 8.90
N ALA A 57 9.23 7.47 9.60
CA ALA A 57 9.80 6.49 10.51
C ALA A 57 8.99 5.21 10.41
N ASN A 58 9.67 4.07 10.41
CA ASN A 58 9.05 2.77 10.22
C ASN A 58 9.72 1.76 11.16
N ALA A 59 9.02 1.37 12.22
CA ALA A 59 9.53 0.38 13.16
C ALA A 59 9.67 -1.02 12.51
N ASP A 60 8.90 -1.34 11.47
CA ASP A 60 8.94 -2.67 10.83
C ASP A 60 8.49 -2.70 9.33
N ASN A 61 7.68 -3.69 8.93
CA ASN A 61 7.32 -4.06 7.56
C ASN A 61 5.94 -3.48 7.18
N LEU A 62 5.79 -2.17 7.33
CA LEU A 62 4.58 -1.46 6.93
C LEU A 62 4.13 -1.84 5.52
N SER A 63 2.86 -2.18 5.35
CA SER A 63 2.27 -2.49 4.05
C SER A 63 1.09 -1.57 3.74
N LEU A 64 0.89 -1.29 2.44
CA LEU A 64 -0.25 -0.52 1.94
C LEU A 64 -1.24 -1.47 1.27
N ALA A 65 -2.48 -1.49 1.73
CA ALA A 65 -3.49 -2.40 1.23
C ALA A 65 -4.76 -1.70 0.75
N VAL A 66 -5.46 -2.38 -0.14
CA VAL A 66 -6.85 -2.09 -0.50
C VAL A 66 -7.68 -3.32 -0.24
N VAL A 67 -8.80 -3.13 0.44
CA VAL A 67 -9.70 -4.21 0.84
C VAL A 67 -11.13 -3.92 0.41
N ASP A 68 -11.86 -4.98 0.10
CA ASP A 68 -13.31 -4.93 0.00
C ASP A 68 -13.95 -5.16 1.38
N PHE A 69 -14.99 -4.40 1.71
CA PHE A 69 -15.74 -4.59 2.97
C PHE A 69 -17.19 -5.01 2.74
N GLU A 70 -17.70 -4.76 1.54
CA GLU A 70 -19.10 -5.02 1.21
C GLU A 70 -19.24 -6.53 0.90
N GLY A 71 -20.22 -7.21 1.54
CA GLY A 71 -20.40 -8.66 1.39
C GLY A 71 -19.57 -9.57 2.32
N GLY A 72 -19.12 -9.06 3.47
CA GLY A 72 -18.30 -9.83 4.43
C GLY A 72 -16.80 -9.78 4.13
N GLY A 73 -16.40 -8.75 3.36
CA GLY A 73 -15.06 -8.22 3.08
C GLY A 73 -13.84 -8.97 3.59
N ARG A 74 -13.16 -9.65 2.68
CA ARG A 74 -11.95 -10.46 2.95
C ARG A 74 -11.04 -10.61 1.73
N SER A 75 -11.34 -9.93 0.63
CA SER A 75 -10.41 -9.86 -0.50
C SER A 75 -9.53 -8.64 -0.33
N SER A 76 -8.25 -8.80 -0.60
CA SER A 76 -7.24 -7.76 -0.37
C SER A 76 -6.25 -7.71 -1.52
N VAL A 77 -5.69 -6.53 -1.73
CA VAL A 77 -4.48 -6.35 -2.52
C VAL A 77 -3.53 -5.53 -1.67
N THR A 78 -2.43 -6.16 -1.26
CA THR A 78 -1.48 -5.63 -0.28
C THR A 78 -0.11 -5.49 -0.91
N PHE A 79 0.46 -4.29 -0.84
CA PHE A 79 1.79 -3.98 -1.33
C PHE A 79 2.76 -3.82 -0.17
N SER A 80 3.85 -4.59 -0.20
CA SER A 80 4.97 -4.47 0.72
C SER A 80 6.07 -3.64 0.05
N PRO A 81 6.25 -2.36 0.43
CA PRO A 81 7.21 -1.46 -0.21
C PRO A 81 8.66 -1.89 0.04
N GLU A 82 8.96 -2.63 1.11
CA GLU A 82 10.30 -3.14 1.38
C GLU A 82 10.65 -4.31 0.44
N THR A 83 9.78 -5.30 0.32
CA THR A 83 10.05 -6.50 -0.52
C THR A 83 9.75 -6.28 -2.00
N GLY A 84 9.01 -5.21 -2.33
CA GLY A 84 8.55 -4.95 -3.69
C GLY A 84 7.46 -5.90 -4.16
N ALA A 85 6.84 -6.64 -3.24
CA ALA A 85 5.84 -7.64 -3.55
C ALA A 85 4.42 -7.12 -3.42
N VAL A 86 3.53 -7.69 -4.22
CA VAL A 86 2.09 -7.54 -4.13
C VAL A 86 1.49 -8.90 -3.78
N LEU A 87 0.81 -8.96 -2.64
CA LEU A 87 -0.05 -10.06 -2.24
C LEU A 87 -1.47 -9.74 -2.71
N ARG A 88 -2.12 -10.71 -3.36
CA ARG A 88 -3.55 -10.63 -3.69
C ARG A 88 -4.24 -11.78 -3.00
N GLU A 89 -5.36 -11.49 -2.36
CA GLU A 89 -6.17 -12.46 -1.66
C GLU A 89 -7.62 -12.32 -2.11
N ARG A 90 -8.28 -13.45 -2.35
CA ARG A 90 -9.71 -13.48 -2.64
C ARG A 90 -10.41 -14.55 -1.83
N LYS A 91 -11.56 -14.19 -1.27
CA LYS A 91 -12.45 -15.16 -0.64
C LYS A 91 -13.17 -15.97 -1.73
N VAL A 92 -12.96 -17.29 -1.75
CA VAL A 92 -13.61 -18.19 -2.73
C VAL A 92 -14.80 -18.94 -2.16
N ARG A 93 -14.88 -19.09 -0.83
CA ARG A 93 -16.01 -19.74 -0.15
C ARG A 93 -16.21 -19.16 1.26
N GLU A 94 -17.47 -18.93 1.63
CA GLU A 94 -17.83 -18.41 2.96
C GLU A 94 -17.81 -19.50 4.05
N SER A 95 -18.35 -20.69 3.76
CA SER A 95 -18.43 -21.81 4.71
C SER A 95 -18.33 -23.18 3.99
N PRO A 96 -17.40 -24.08 4.38
CA PRO A 96 -16.23 -23.79 5.21
C PRO A 96 -15.38 -22.69 4.56
N ARG A 97 -14.79 -21.81 5.36
CA ARG A 97 -14.11 -20.62 4.81
C ARG A 97 -12.94 -21.07 3.92
N ALA A 98 -12.80 -20.44 2.76
CA ALA A 98 -11.64 -20.65 1.90
C ALA A 98 -11.18 -19.34 1.27
N ILE A 99 -9.86 -19.11 1.34
CA ILE A 99 -9.18 -17.96 0.74
C ILE A 99 -8.08 -18.47 -0.17
N GLU A 100 -8.07 -17.97 -1.39
CA GLU A 100 -6.94 -18.12 -2.30
C GLU A 100 -6.09 -16.87 -2.24
N GLY A 101 -4.79 -17.02 -2.44
CA GLY A 101 -3.90 -15.90 -2.61
C GLY A 101 -2.76 -16.20 -3.56
N THR A 102 -2.11 -15.13 -3.98
CA THR A 102 -0.91 -15.21 -4.82
C THR A 102 0.00 -14.05 -4.49
N TYR A 103 1.29 -14.33 -4.48
CA TYR A 103 2.34 -13.41 -4.09
C TYR A 103 3.27 -13.16 -5.26
N ILE A 104 3.42 -11.91 -5.67
CA ILE A 104 4.15 -11.56 -6.90
C ILE A 104 5.15 -10.44 -6.61
N HIS A 105 6.42 -10.69 -6.89
CA HIS A 105 7.46 -9.66 -6.80
C HIS A 105 7.48 -8.83 -8.07
N LEU A 106 6.96 -7.60 -7.99
CA LEU A 106 6.88 -6.68 -9.14
C LEU A 106 7.93 -5.58 -9.09
N LEU A 107 8.60 -5.42 -7.95
CA LEU A 107 9.71 -4.50 -7.73
C LEU A 107 10.87 -5.21 -7.03
N PRO A 108 12.11 -4.72 -7.15
CA PRO A 108 13.24 -5.26 -6.40
C PRO A 108 13.02 -5.17 -4.88
N ALA A 109 13.52 -6.13 -4.12
CA ALA A 109 13.55 -6.01 -2.67
C ALA A 109 14.57 -4.96 -2.21
N ALA A 110 14.32 -4.38 -1.03
CA ALA A 110 15.29 -3.56 -0.34
C ALA A 110 16.59 -4.34 -0.06
N PRO A 111 17.74 -3.67 0.04
CA PRO A 111 18.93 -4.28 0.60
C PRO A 111 18.66 -4.87 2.00
N PRO A 112 19.28 -6.00 2.36
CA PRO A 112 19.10 -6.61 3.68
C PRO A 112 19.34 -5.62 4.83
N GLY A 113 18.44 -5.64 5.82
CA GLY A 113 18.51 -4.77 7.00
C GLY A 113 18.03 -3.33 6.76
N ARG A 114 17.60 -2.97 5.55
CA ARG A 114 17.05 -1.64 5.26
C ARG A 114 15.53 -1.64 5.32
N ARG A 115 14.98 -0.81 6.20
CA ARG A 115 13.55 -0.55 6.29
C ARG A 115 13.08 0.47 5.28
N PHE A 116 11.84 0.33 4.82
CA PHE A 116 11.23 1.32 3.94
C PHE A 116 10.95 2.62 4.70
N GLU A 117 11.61 3.68 4.27
CA GLU A 117 11.27 5.08 4.56
C GLU A 117 11.24 5.84 3.24
N GLY A 118 10.26 6.74 3.09
CA GLY A 118 10.03 7.47 1.85
C GLY A 118 8.56 7.71 1.58
N THR A 119 8.16 7.60 0.32
CA THR A 119 6.77 7.80 -0.11
C THR A 119 6.29 6.56 -0.84
N MET A 120 5.14 6.02 -0.45
CA MET A 120 4.42 5.01 -1.24
C MET A 120 3.11 5.57 -1.74
N GLY A 121 2.57 4.99 -2.79
CA GLY A 121 1.32 5.48 -3.35
C GLY A 121 0.50 4.41 -4.02
N LEU A 122 -0.77 4.75 -4.20
CA LEU A 122 -1.79 3.91 -4.75
C LEU A 122 -2.51 4.63 -5.88
N TYR A 123 -2.62 4.00 -7.05
CA TYR A 123 -3.36 4.56 -8.18
C TYR A 123 -4.45 3.61 -8.65
N LEU A 124 -5.69 4.11 -8.69
CA LEU A 124 -6.82 3.43 -9.33
C LEU A 124 -7.20 4.20 -10.60
N HIS A 125 -7.27 3.49 -11.73
CA HIS A 125 -7.64 4.07 -13.01
C HIS A 125 -8.26 3.02 -13.93
N GLY A 126 -9.43 3.33 -14.51
CA GLY A 126 -10.09 2.45 -15.47
C GLY A 126 -10.37 1.03 -14.95
N GLY A 127 -10.61 0.88 -13.65
CA GLY A 127 -10.81 -0.44 -13.02
C GLY A 127 -9.52 -1.22 -12.76
N HIS A 128 -8.34 -0.58 -12.81
CA HIS A 128 -7.05 -1.20 -12.52
C HIS A 128 -6.33 -0.51 -11.36
N LEU A 129 -5.55 -1.30 -10.61
CA LEU A 129 -4.79 -0.87 -9.44
C LEU A 129 -3.28 -0.98 -9.69
N ALA A 130 -2.53 0.06 -9.31
CA ALA A 130 -1.08 0.09 -9.31
C ALA A 130 -0.54 0.69 -8.01
N PHE A 131 0.65 0.24 -7.61
CA PHE A 131 1.38 0.81 -6.47
C PHE A 131 2.66 1.52 -6.93
N PHE A 132 3.09 2.44 -6.08
CA PHE A 132 4.28 3.24 -6.26
C PHE A 132 5.09 3.24 -4.98
N ARG A 133 6.41 3.32 -5.10
CA ARG A 133 7.28 3.69 -3.97
C ARG A 133 8.40 4.59 -4.44
N ARG A 134 8.93 5.37 -3.51
CA ARG A 134 10.13 6.18 -3.67
C ARG A 134 10.84 6.23 -2.33
N TRP A 135 12.07 5.76 -2.30
CA TRP A 135 12.90 5.74 -1.10
C TRP A 135 13.32 7.15 -0.69
N SER A 136 13.42 7.38 0.62
CA SER A 136 14.11 8.54 1.17
C SER A 136 15.62 8.43 0.91
N SER A 137 16.24 9.54 0.52
CA SER A 137 17.67 9.63 0.23
C SER A 137 18.53 9.68 1.50
N ALA A 138 17.92 9.88 2.68
CA ALA A 138 18.62 10.14 3.94
C ALA A 138 19.48 8.97 4.47
N GLY A 139 19.34 7.76 3.94
CA GLY A 139 20.04 6.56 4.43
C GLY A 139 21.16 6.01 3.54
N LEU A 140 21.51 6.66 2.42
CA LEU A 140 22.53 6.15 1.48
C LEU A 140 23.95 6.63 1.77
N ASP A 141 24.14 7.59 2.67
CA ASP A 141 25.45 8.20 2.98
C ASP A 141 26.24 7.45 4.08
N GLY A 142 25.91 6.20 4.34
CA GLY A 142 26.64 5.34 5.27
C GLY A 142 27.98 4.85 4.70
N GLY A 143 29.00 5.71 4.70
CA GLY A 143 30.40 5.25 4.58
C GLY A 143 31.32 5.99 3.62
N ALA A 144 31.16 7.30 3.38
CA ALA A 144 32.28 8.07 2.83
C ALA A 144 33.29 8.33 3.98
N PRO A 145 34.57 7.93 3.85
CA PRO A 145 35.57 8.12 4.89
C PRO A 145 35.74 9.61 5.21
N GLU A 146 35.72 9.92 6.51
CA GLU A 146 35.92 11.24 7.10
C GLU A 146 37.19 11.90 6.54
N GLY A 147 37.04 12.97 5.75
CA GLY A 147 38.22 13.68 5.23
C GLY A 147 38.01 14.91 4.36
N SER A 148 36.78 15.28 4.01
CA SER A 148 36.54 16.49 3.19
C SER A 148 35.86 17.60 3.99
N PRO A 149 36.62 18.59 4.50
CA PRO A 149 36.07 19.77 5.15
C PRO A 149 35.55 20.73 4.08
N GLY A 150 34.29 20.56 3.69
CA GLY A 150 33.61 21.41 2.72
C GLY A 150 32.11 21.40 2.95
N GLY A 151 31.66 22.12 3.98
CA GLY A 151 30.26 22.28 4.34
C GLY A 151 29.46 22.99 3.26
N GLY A 152 28.94 22.22 2.31
CA GLY A 152 27.84 22.62 1.44
C GLY A 152 26.61 21.81 1.83
N ALA A 153 25.50 22.47 2.13
CA ALA A 153 24.21 21.84 2.33
C ALA A 153 23.85 21.03 1.07
N THR A 154 24.07 19.72 1.11
CA THR A 154 23.70 18.82 0.03
C THR A 154 22.18 18.71 0.04
N THR A 155 21.53 19.39 -0.89
CA THR A 155 20.12 19.14 -1.22
C THR A 155 20.05 17.70 -1.71
N SER A 156 19.67 16.77 -0.83
CA SER A 156 19.53 15.37 -1.20
C SER A 156 18.46 15.26 -2.27
N THR A 157 18.86 14.90 -3.49
CA THR A 157 17.91 14.69 -4.58
C THR A 157 16.99 13.55 -4.16
N PRO A 158 15.66 13.73 -4.19
CA PRO A 158 14.74 12.66 -3.83
C PRO A 158 14.97 11.44 -4.72
N GLY A 159 14.79 10.24 -4.16
CA GLY A 159 14.91 8.98 -4.90
C GLY A 159 14.03 8.92 -6.15
N GLN A 160 14.34 7.99 -7.06
CA GLN A 160 13.50 7.74 -8.23
C GLN A 160 12.20 7.03 -7.83
N TRP A 161 11.09 7.37 -8.49
CA TRP A 161 9.83 6.65 -8.36
C TRP A 161 9.91 5.28 -9.05
N GLU A 162 9.50 4.25 -8.32
CA GLU A 162 9.29 2.89 -8.80
C GLU A 162 7.80 2.59 -8.85
N THR A 163 7.36 1.73 -9.77
CA THR A 163 5.96 1.32 -9.91
C THR A 163 5.83 -0.17 -10.18
N THR A 164 4.84 -0.80 -9.58
CA THR A 164 4.47 -2.20 -9.87
C THR A 164 3.86 -2.37 -11.26
N GLY A 165 3.57 -1.26 -11.96
CA GLY A 165 2.58 -1.25 -13.02
C GLY A 165 1.18 -1.55 -12.47
N PHE A 166 0.18 -1.60 -13.36
CA PHE A 166 -1.11 -2.15 -13.01
C PHE A 166 -0.94 -3.63 -12.68
N CYS A 167 -1.21 -3.99 -11.42
CA CYS A 167 -0.95 -5.32 -10.87
C CYS A 167 -2.23 -6.15 -10.68
N THR A 168 -3.40 -5.55 -10.84
CA THR A 168 -4.69 -6.26 -10.87
C THR A 168 -5.79 -5.33 -11.39
N ASP A 169 -6.90 -5.91 -11.85
CA ASP A 169 -8.15 -5.18 -12.04
C ASP A 169 -9.00 -5.19 -10.76
N LEU A 170 -10.21 -4.64 -10.77
CA LEU A 170 -11.09 -4.58 -9.60
C LEU A 170 -12.13 -5.71 -9.54
N ARG A 171 -12.07 -6.71 -10.42
CA ARG A 171 -13.06 -7.80 -10.45
C ARG A 171 -13.01 -8.71 -9.22
N TRP A 172 -11.91 -8.67 -8.47
CA TRP A 172 -11.78 -9.38 -7.19
C TRP A 172 -12.65 -8.77 -6.08
N ALA A 173 -13.00 -7.50 -6.20
CA ALA A 173 -13.69 -6.78 -5.14
C ALA A 173 -15.21 -7.01 -5.19
N GLN A 174 -15.77 -7.32 -4.03
CA GLN A 174 -17.22 -7.43 -3.84
C GLN A 174 -17.77 -6.07 -3.40
N GLY A 175 -18.44 -5.38 -4.32
CA GLY A 175 -19.19 -4.15 -4.04
C GLY A 175 -18.57 -2.86 -4.61
N PRO A 176 -19.33 -1.76 -4.56
CA PRO A 176 -18.91 -0.48 -5.13
C PRO A 176 -17.80 0.24 -4.36
N ARG A 177 -17.47 -0.14 -3.12
CA ARG A 177 -16.53 0.63 -2.28
C ARG A 177 -15.32 -0.19 -1.82
N LEU A 178 -14.15 0.42 -2.00
CA LEU A 178 -12.88 -0.08 -1.49
C LEU A 178 -12.40 0.81 -0.33
N SER A 179 -11.74 0.19 0.63
CA SER A 179 -11.05 0.91 1.70
C SER A 179 -9.55 0.75 1.54
N MET A 180 -8.83 1.86 1.60
CA MET A 180 -7.37 1.86 1.69
C MET A 180 -6.96 1.77 3.16
N CYS A 181 -5.96 0.95 3.47
CA CYS A 181 -5.41 0.85 4.82
C CYS A 181 -3.90 0.66 4.84
N LEU A 182 -3.32 0.95 5.99
CA LEU A 182 -1.95 0.61 6.35
C LEU A 182 -2.00 -0.56 7.31
N ALA A 183 -1.25 -1.62 7.02
CA ALA A 183 -1.07 -2.75 7.92
C ALA A 183 0.31 -2.66 8.55
N PHE A 184 0.35 -2.66 9.88
CA PHE A 184 1.55 -2.65 10.70
C PHE A 184 1.75 -4.06 11.23
N ARG A 185 2.97 -4.59 11.14
CA ARG A 185 3.27 -5.94 11.60
C ARG A 185 3.72 -5.95 13.05
N ASP A 186 4.65 -5.07 13.41
CA ASP A 186 5.10 -4.91 14.79
C ASP A 186 4.57 -3.62 15.42
N ASP A 187 4.49 -3.60 16.75
CA ASP A 187 4.27 -2.38 17.53
C ASP A 187 5.49 -1.46 17.54
N GLY A 188 5.29 -0.21 17.95
CA GLY A 188 6.37 0.75 18.19
C GLY A 188 6.21 2.08 17.50
N ALA A 189 7.33 2.78 17.36
CA ALA A 189 7.38 4.14 16.83
C ALA A 189 7.27 4.14 15.30
N TYR A 190 6.20 4.74 14.79
CA TYR A 190 6.01 4.99 13.37
C TYR A 190 5.96 6.50 13.14
N HIS A 191 6.06 6.94 11.90
CA HIS A 191 5.67 8.29 11.54
C HIS A 191 5.17 8.26 10.11
N VAL A 192 3.86 8.05 9.98
CA VAL A 192 3.21 7.87 8.68
C VAL A 192 2.04 8.81 8.52
N ARG A 193 1.81 9.32 7.31
CA ARG A 193 0.68 10.21 7.02
C ARG A 193 0.22 10.10 5.57
N VAL A 194 -1.05 10.37 5.33
CA VAL A 194 -1.55 10.54 3.95
C VAL A 194 -1.14 11.94 3.47
N ALA A 195 -0.10 12.00 2.64
CA ALA A 195 0.51 13.26 2.23
C ALA A 195 -0.26 13.97 1.11
N ARG A 196 -0.87 13.21 0.20
CA ARG A 196 -1.50 13.77 -1.00
C ARG A 196 -2.62 12.87 -1.54
N VAL A 197 -3.66 13.52 -2.06
CA VAL A 197 -4.69 12.87 -2.88
C VAL A 197 -4.81 13.66 -4.19
N ASP A 198 -4.63 12.98 -5.31
CA ASP A 198 -4.62 13.58 -6.65
C ASP A 198 -5.38 12.69 -7.66
N ARG A 199 -5.40 13.10 -8.93
CA ARG A 199 -5.94 12.34 -10.06
C ARG A 199 -4.86 11.67 -10.90
N LYS A 200 -3.61 12.11 -10.77
CA LYS A 200 -2.50 11.64 -11.59
C LYS A 200 -1.35 11.13 -10.70
N PRO A 201 -0.78 9.96 -11.02
CA PRO A 201 0.42 9.47 -10.36
C PRO A 201 1.68 10.21 -10.88
N PRO A 202 2.85 10.00 -10.26
CA PRO A 202 4.12 10.58 -10.70
C PRO A 202 4.51 10.15 -12.13
N ALA A 203 4.16 8.93 -12.51
CA ALA A 203 4.29 8.38 -13.85
C ALA A 203 3.12 7.45 -14.15
N LEU A 204 2.70 7.36 -15.41
CA LEU A 204 1.65 6.42 -15.81
C LEU A 204 2.17 4.97 -15.65
N PRO A 205 1.48 4.12 -14.88
CA PRO A 205 1.92 2.75 -14.70
C PRO A 205 1.74 1.95 -16.00
N PRO A 206 2.74 1.15 -16.42
CA PRO A 206 2.56 0.17 -17.48
C PRO A 206 1.64 -0.97 -17.00
N HIS A 207 1.14 -1.82 -17.90
CA HIS A 207 0.49 -3.06 -17.51
C HIS A 207 1.55 -4.13 -17.20
N SER A 208 1.53 -4.69 -15.98
CA SER A 208 2.37 -5.84 -15.65
C SER A 208 1.68 -7.12 -16.11
N ARG A 209 2.19 -7.75 -17.18
CA ARG A 209 1.59 -8.99 -17.71
C ARG A 209 1.60 -10.12 -16.68
N GLU A 210 2.72 -10.28 -15.98
CA GLU A 210 2.91 -11.31 -14.94
C GLU A 210 1.88 -11.20 -13.82
N ALA A 211 1.43 -9.97 -13.54
CA ALA A 211 0.44 -9.74 -12.51
C ALA A 211 -0.97 -10.23 -12.89
N TYR A 212 -1.30 -10.45 -14.17
CA TYR A 212 -2.61 -10.97 -14.59
C TYR A 212 -2.62 -12.48 -14.84
N GLU A 213 -1.53 -13.17 -14.50
CA GLU A 213 -1.48 -14.63 -14.58
C GLU A 213 -2.30 -15.25 -13.44
N GLU A 214 -3.44 -15.85 -13.78
CA GLU A 214 -4.34 -16.53 -12.84
C GLU A 214 -3.87 -17.95 -12.49
N ASP A 215 -2.84 -18.47 -13.15
CA ASP A 215 -2.37 -19.85 -12.90
C ASP A 215 -1.54 -19.97 -11.60
N LYS A 216 -1.32 -18.85 -10.90
CA LYS A 216 -0.47 -18.74 -9.69
C LYS A 216 -1.24 -18.60 -8.38
N TRP A 217 -2.57 -18.77 -8.39
CA TRP A 217 -3.35 -18.74 -7.15
C TRP A 217 -3.21 -20.07 -6.40
N SER A 218 -2.92 -19.98 -5.11
CA SER A 218 -2.88 -21.12 -4.19
C SER A 218 -3.88 -20.94 -3.07
N LEU A 219 -4.46 -22.04 -2.58
CA LEU A 219 -5.27 -22.03 -1.38
C LEU A 219 -4.37 -21.66 -0.18
N LEU A 220 -4.66 -20.53 0.48
CA LEU A 220 -3.90 -20.09 1.65
C LEU A 220 -4.50 -20.64 2.94
N TYR A 221 -5.84 -20.69 3.01
CA TYR A 221 -6.57 -21.13 4.20
C TYR A 221 -7.77 -21.99 3.78
N GLY A 222 -7.89 -23.16 4.41
CA GLY A 222 -9.08 -24.01 4.46
C GLY A 222 -9.28 -24.45 5.92
N ASP A 223 -10.52 -24.70 6.35
CA ASP A 223 -10.95 -24.89 7.75
C ASP A 223 -10.24 -26.00 8.59
N ASP A 224 -9.16 -26.62 8.10
CA ASP A 224 -8.36 -27.58 8.87
C ASP A 224 -7.24 -26.93 9.71
N ASP A 225 -6.93 -25.64 9.55
CA ASP A 225 -5.90 -24.94 10.34
C ASP A 225 -6.38 -23.61 10.96
N HIS A 226 -6.75 -23.73 12.24
CA HIS A 226 -6.72 -22.73 13.34
C HIS A 226 -7.36 -21.32 13.20
N PRO A 227 -7.93 -20.80 14.32
CA PRO A 227 -8.55 -19.47 14.36
C PRO A 227 -7.48 -18.38 14.30
N LEU A 228 -7.48 -17.55 13.26
CA LEU A 228 -6.70 -16.31 13.28
C LEU A 228 -7.37 -15.31 14.22
N ALA A 229 -6.67 -15.03 15.31
CA ALA A 229 -6.74 -13.77 16.02
C ALA A 229 -6.55 -12.63 15.00
N ILE A 230 -7.47 -11.68 15.07
CA ILE A 230 -7.29 -10.29 14.64
C ILE A 230 -7.07 -9.53 15.94
#